data_AF-A0A7V4UKP1-F1
#
_entry.id   AF-A0A7V4UKP1-F1
#
_cell.length_a   1.000
_cell.length_b   1.000
_cell.length_c   1.000
_cell.angle_alpha   90.00
_cell.angle_beta   90.00
_cell.angle_gamma   90.00
#
_symmetry.space_group_name_H-M   'P 1'
#
loop_
_entity.id
_entity.type
_entity.pdbx_description
1 polymer ?
#
loop_
_entity_poly.entity_id
_entity_poly.type
_entity_poly.pdbx_seq_one_letter_code
_entity_poly.pdbx_strand_id
1 'polypeptide(L)' 'MEELYNEGRKASQETGEEILKRLETMNNYIPSSARREYRGVVLKEYREYAANRKNNAQSKGGSKNEPGEKDR' A
#
# COMPACT_ATOMS: atom_id res chain seq x y z
N MET A 1 4.03 -0.95 -5.90
CA MET A 1 3.25 -0.59 -4.69
C MET A 1 3.89 -1.11 -3.42
N GLU A 2 4.24 -2.40 -3.34
CA GLU A 2 4.82 -3.00 -2.14
C GLU A 2 6.10 -2.31 -1.65
N GLU A 3 7.06 -2.08 -2.54
CA GLU A 3 8.34 -1.45 -2.20
C GLU A 3 8.14 -0.07 -1.52
N LEU A 4 7.31 0.79 -2.11
CA LEU A 4 6.99 2.11 -1.55
C LEU A 4 6.30 2.01 -0.18
N TYR A 5 5.45 1.00 0.02
CA TYR A 5 4.83 0.75 1.32
C TYR A 5 5.86 0.28 2.36
N ASN A 6 6.79 -0.60 1.97
CA ASN A 6 7.88 -1.07 2.83
C ASN A 6 8.87 0.06 3.18
N GLU A 7 9.06 1.02 2.29
CA GLU A 7 9.79 2.28 2.54
C GLU A 7 9.04 3.25 3.48
N GLY A 8 7.80 2.92 3.90
CA GLY A 8 6.99 3.76 4.78
C GLY A 8 6.45 5.03 4.10
N ARG A 9 6.38 5.05 2.76
CA ARG A 9 5.88 6.22 2.02
C ARG A 9 4.40 6.46 2.35
N LYS A 10 4.05 7.73 2.55
CA LYS A 10 2.66 8.17 2.72
C LYS A 10 1.99 8.33 1.36
N ALA A 11 0.68 8.15 1.29
CA ALA A 11 -0.07 8.37 0.06
C ALA A 11 -0.17 9.87 -0.31
N SER A 12 0.90 10.41 -0.89
CA SER A 12 1.04 11.80 -1.35
C SER A 12 1.12 11.92 -2.88
N GLN A 13 1.05 13.15 -3.38
CA GLN A 13 1.25 13.43 -4.82
C GLN A 13 2.62 12.94 -5.31
N GLU A 14 3.67 13.09 -4.48
CA GLU A 14 5.02 12.62 -4.78
C GLU A 14 5.06 11.09 -4.95
N THR A 15 4.40 10.36 -4.05
CA THR A 15 4.30 8.90 -4.16
C THR A 15 3.55 8.48 -5.42
N GLY A 16 2.50 9.22 -5.80
CA GLY A 16 1.82 9.02 -7.08
C GLY A 16 2.74 9.19 -8.28
N GLU A 17 3.53 10.27 -8.33
CA GLU A 17 4.51 10.50 -9.40
C GLU A 17 5.59 9.42 -9.45
N GLU A 18 6.07 8.96 -8.28
CA GLU A 18 7.08 7.92 -8.19
C GLU A 18 6.56 6.57 -8.71
N ILE A 19 5.29 6.24 -8.43
CA ILE A 19 4.65 5.06 -9.01
C ILE A 19 4.62 5.16 -10.53
N LEU A 20 4.23 6.32 -11.08
CA LEU A 20 4.21 6.54 -12.53
C LEU A 20 5.61 6.41 -13.14
N LYS A 21 6.64 7.00 -12.52
CA LYS A 21 8.03 6.86 -12.98
C LYS A 21 8.49 5.40 -13.01
N ARG A 22 8.19 4.63 -11.97
CA ARG A 22 8.52 3.19 -11.93
C ARG A 22 7.80 2.42 -13.05
N LEU A 23 6.53 2.74 -13.33
CA LEU A 23 5.78 2.15 -14.45
C LEU A 23 6.42 2.50 -15.80
N GLU A 24 6.85 3.75 -15.99
CA GLU A 24 7.55 4.20 -17.20
C GLU A 24 8.88 3.47 -17.41
N THR A 25 9.67 3.29 -16.35
CA THR A 25 10.91 2.50 -16.37
C THR A 25 10.67 1.02 -16.72
N MET A 26 9.49 0.49 -16.39
CA MET A 26 9.06 -0.86 -16.75
C MET A 26 8.47 -0.95 -18.17
N ASN A 27 8.83 -0.03 -19.06
CA ASN A 27 8.35 0.07 -20.45
C ASN A 27 6.84 0.33 -20.61
N ASN A 28 6.17 0.94 -19.63
CA ASN A 28 4.79 1.41 -19.82
C ASN A 28 4.78 2.85 -20.31
N TYR A 29 4.10 3.11 -21.42
CA TYR A 29 3.91 4.49 -21.89
C TYR A 29 2.75 5.16 -21.14
N ILE A 30 3.03 6.32 -20.54
CA ILE A 30 2.02 7.16 -19.89
C ILE A 30 1.97 8.49 -20.64
N PRO A 31 0.88 8.78 -21.39
CA PRO A 31 0.76 10.04 -22.10
C PRO A 31 0.86 11.22 -21.12
N SER A 32 1.64 12.24 -21.46
CA SER A 32 1.80 13.43 -20.60
C SER A 32 0.45 14.12 -20.33
N SER A 33 -0.48 14.09 -21.31
CA SER A 33 -1.84 14.61 -21.17
C SER A 33 -2.67 13.87 -20.13
N ALA A 34 -2.46 12.56 -19.99
CA ALA A 34 -3.19 11.69 -19.05
C ALA A 34 -2.46 11.53 -17.70
N ARG A 35 -1.22 12.03 -17.57
CA ARG A 35 -0.37 11.82 -16.38
C ARG A 35 -1.08 12.21 -15.08
N ARG A 36 -1.84 13.31 -15.09
CA ARG A 36 -2.60 13.79 -13.92
C ARG A 36 -3.69 12.80 -13.49
N GLU A 37 -4.42 12.23 -14.45
CA GLU A 37 -5.49 11.26 -14.19
C GLU A 37 -4.91 9.94 -13.69
N TYR A 38 -3.88 9.46 -14.38
CA TYR A 38 -3.13 8.26 -13.96
C TYR A 38 -2.58 8.41 -12.56
N ARG A 39 -2.02 9.57 -12.20
CA ARG A 39 -1.55 9.87 -10.84
C ARG A 39 -2.67 9.72 -9.81
N GLY A 40 -3.86 10.21 -10.12
CA GLY A 40 -5.04 10.08 -9.26
C GLY A 40 -5.43 8.63 -9.02
N VAL A 41 -5.48 7.84 -10.10
CA VAL A 41 -5.80 6.41 -10.05
C VAL A 41 -4.77 5.64 -9.23
N VAL A 42 -3.47 5.74 -9.56
CA VAL A 42 -2.44 4.99 -8.83
C VAL A 42 -2.36 5.40 -7.36
N LEU A 43 -2.61 6.67 -7.05
CA LEU A 43 -2.63 7.13 -5.67
C LEU A 43 -3.81 6.56 -4.88
N LYS A 44 -4.98 6.40 -5.52
CA LYS A 44 -6.14 5.73 -4.93
C LYS A 44 -5.81 4.26 -4.65
N GLU A 45 -5.30 3.53 -5.65
CA GLU A 45 -4.92 2.12 -5.50
C GLU A 45 -3.87 1.92 -4.39
N TYR A 46 -2.89 2.84 -4.29
CA TYR A 46 -1.89 2.78 -3.23
C TYR A 46 -2.48 2.98 -1.83
N ARG A 47 -3.48 3.86 -1.67
CA ARG A 47 -4.19 4.04 -0.39
C ARG A 47 -4.93 2.78 0.02
N GLU A 48 -5.64 2.17 -0.92
CA GLU A 48 -6.38 0.93 -0.68
C GLU A 48 -5.42 -0.21 -0.32
N TYR A 49 -4.32 -0.34 -1.05
CA TYR A 49 -3.25 -1.28 -0.75
C TYR A 49 -2.69 -1.11 0.67
N ALA A 50 -2.34 0.12 1.05
CA ALA A 50 -1.79 0.43 2.36
C ALA A 50 -2.79 0.18 3.50
N ALA A 51 -4.06 0.53 3.30
CA ALA A 51 -5.13 0.29 4.26
C ALA A 51 -5.37 -1.21 4.48
N ASN A 52 -5.42 -2.00 3.40
CA ASN A 52 -5.61 -3.45 3.48
C ASN A 52 -4.46 -4.13 4.22
N ARG A 53 -3.21 -3.70 4.01
CA ARG A 53 -2.06 -4.24 4.77
C ARG A 53 -2.07 -3.82 6.23
N LYS A 54 -2.48 -2.60 6.55
CA LYS A 54 -2.63 -2.17 7.95
C LYS A 54 -3.67 -3.02 8.68
N ASN A 55 -4.82 -3.27 8.05
CA ASN A 55 -5.88 -4.11 8.59
C ASN A 55 -5.43 -5.58 8.73
N ASN A 56 -4.69 -6.11 7.75
CA ASN A 56 -4.16 -7.47 7.80
C ASN A 56 -3.08 -7.63 8.90
N ALA A 57 -2.19 -6.64 9.04
CA ALA A 57 -1.18 -6.61 10.10
C ALA A 57 -1.81 -6.57 11.51
N GLN A 58 -2.95 -5.89 11.68
CA GLN A 58 -3.72 -5.88 12.93
C GLN A 58 -4.45 -7.21 13.19
N SER A 59 -4.89 -7.92 12.13
CA SER A 59 -5.54 -9.23 12.26
C SER A 59 -4.59 -10.39 12.60
N LYS A 60 -3.28 -10.23 12.38
CA LYS A 60 -2.25 -11.25 12.67
C LYS A 60 -1.69 -11.18 14.10
N GLY A 61 -2.17 -10.25 14.94
CA GLY A 61 -1.70 -10.03 16.31
C GLY A 61 -2.62 -10.53 17.43
N GLY A 62 -3.71 -11.25 17.13
CA GLY A 62 -4.72 -11.63 18.13
C GLY A 62 -5.30 -13.03 17.96
N SER A 63 -4.51 -14.06 18.26
CA SER A 63 -4.97 -15.41 18.66
C SER A 63 -3.72 -16.17 19.13
N LYS A 64 -3.47 -16.36 20.43
CA LYS A 64 -4.28 -17.08 21.41
C LYS A 64 -4.16 -16.44 22.80
N ASN A 65 -5.28 -15.95 23.32
CA ASN A 65 -5.52 -15.90 24.76
C ASN A 65 -6.65 -16.88 25.05
N GLU A 66 -6.40 -17.81 25.98
CA GLU A 66 -7.30 -18.43 26.97
C GLU A 66 -6.87 -19.89 27.28
N PRO A 67 -7.19 -20.43 28.47
CA PRO A 67 -6.86 -19.89 29.80
C PRO A 67 -6.19 -20.97 30.68
N GLY A 68 -5.63 -20.56 31.82
CA GLY A 68 -4.98 -21.46 32.76
C GLY A 68 -5.92 -22.51 33.33
N GLU A 69 -5.57 -23.78 33.15
CA GLU A 69 -6.14 -24.89 33.90
C GLU A 69 -5.49 -24.90 35.29
N LYS A 70 -6.16 -24.24 36.24
CA LYS A 70 -6.02 -24.52 37.66
C LYS A 70 -7.05 -25.58 38.01
N ASP A 71 -6.63 -26.81 38.25
CA ASP A 71 -7.36 -27.71 39.14
C ASP A 71 -6.42 -28.74 39.76
N ARG A 72 -6.25 -28.57 41.09
CA ARG A 72 -6.05 -29.56 42.17
C ARG A 72 -4.90 -30.56 42.12
#